data_AF-A0AAW7NDH0-F1
#
_entry.id   AF-A0AAW7NDH0-F1
#
_cell.length_a   1.000
_cell.length_b   1.000
_cell.length_c   1.000
_cell.angle_alpha   90.00
_cell.angle_beta   90.00
_cell.angle_gamma   90.00
#
_symmetry.space_group_name_H-M   'P 1'
#
loop_
_entity.id
_entity.type
_entity.pdbx_description
1 polymer ?
#
loop_
_entity_poly.entity_id
_entity_poly.type
_entity_poly.pdbx_seq_one_letter_code
_entity_poly.pdbx_strand_id
1 'polypeptide(L)'
;MFYCVNLEEHNNNKGITSYEDKSKGELDSLAGLSIPKDFLRENMNFIYNSQDIPFVFNINNDFDNFEVDNQIIKIRPNLYSDIFFVGTCYGGSYYHNVDLMNNNDIYSKKLHLSDINSEISNNGDICFKTFEYMHSHLGINKFIKPKIWFYHMSFNSYLKLDHLKFGYNPFIHIFSITMKGV
;
A
#
# COMPACT_ATOMS: atom_id res chain seq x y z
N MET A 1 18.76 6.28 6.37
CA MET A 1 18.54 4.82 6.23
C MET A 1 17.08 4.54 5.91
N PHE A 2 16.76 3.45 5.21
CA PHE A 2 15.38 3.01 4.97
C PHE A 2 14.96 1.95 5.98
N TYR A 3 13.70 1.99 6.39
CA TYR A 3 13.08 1.07 7.34
C TYR A 3 11.74 0.60 6.77
N CYS A 4 11.64 -0.68 6.40
CA CYS A 4 10.36 -1.29 6.02
C CYS A 4 9.51 -1.50 7.27
N VAL A 5 8.24 -1.09 7.21
CA VAL A 5 7.29 -1.27 8.30
C VAL A 5 6.72 -2.68 8.24
N ASN A 6 6.69 -3.38 9.37
CA ASN A 6 6.00 -4.67 9.44
C ASN A 6 4.49 -4.42 9.53
N LEU A 7 3.74 -4.91 8.53
CA LEU A 7 2.29 -4.79 8.44
C LEU A 7 1.54 -6.09 8.78
N GLU A 8 2.24 -7.18 9.10
CA GLU A 8 1.65 -8.51 9.24
C GLU A 8 0.47 -8.56 10.22
N GLU A 9 0.59 -7.89 11.38
CA GLU A 9 -0.47 -7.84 12.40
C GLU A 9 -1.62 -6.88 12.05
N HIS A 10 -1.47 -6.07 11.00
CA HIS A 10 -2.44 -5.06 10.56
C HIS A 10 -3.14 -5.41 9.25
N ASN A 11 -2.58 -6.34 8.48
CA ASN A 11 -3.19 -6.85 7.28
C ASN A 11 -4.53 -7.54 7.62
N ASN A 12 -5.58 -7.12 6.93
CA ASN A 12 -6.97 -7.55 7.15
C ASN A 12 -7.69 -7.89 5.84
N ASN A 13 -6.98 -7.95 4.72
CA ASN A 13 -7.55 -8.15 3.39
C ASN A 13 -6.58 -8.98 2.51
N LYS A 14 -7.17 -9.73 1.57
CA LYS A 14 -6.43 -10.57 0.61
C LYS A 14 -6.42 -9.94 -0.77
N GLY A 15 -5.43 -9.10 -1.04
CA GLY A 15 -5.31 -8.38 -2.29
C GLY A 15 -4.52 -9.10 -3.37
N ILE A 16 -3.71 -10.10 -3.01
CA ILE A 16 -2.79 -10.80 -3.91
C ILE A 16 -3.04 -12.31 -3.83
N THR A 17 -3.30 -12.94 -4.98
CA THR A 17 -3.58 -14.38 -5.03
C THR A 17 -2.74 -15.08 -6.10
N SER A 18 -2.44 -16.35 -5.85
CA SER A 18 -2.11 -17.33 -6.89
C SER A 18 -3.35 -17.73 -7.67
N TYR A 19 -3.20 -18.48 -8.75
CA TYR A 19 -4.36 -18.96 -9.49
C TYR A 19 -5.17 -19.99 -8.67
N GLU A 20 -4.51 -20.75 -7.81
CA GLU A 20 -5.06 -21.80 -6.97
C GLU A 20 -5.98 -21.24 -5.88
N ASP A 21 -5.61 -20.09 -5.29
CA ASP A 21 -6.35 -19.43 -4.21
C ASP A 21 -7.09 -18.14 -4.64
N LYS A 22 -7.24 -17.90 -5.95
CA LYS A 22 -7.96 -16.75 -6.52
C LYS A 22 -9.33 -16.45 -5.93
N SER A 23 -10.04 -17.46 -5.44
CA SER A 23 -11.36 -17.30 -4.82
C SER A 23 -11.30 -16.62 -3.45
N LYS A 24 -10.12 -16.43 -2.88
CA LYS A 24 -9.89 -15.68 -1.64
C LYS A 24 -9.68 -14.17 -1.89
N GLY A 25 -9.64 -13.69 -3.14
CA GLY A 25 -9.34 -12.29 -3.44
C GLY A 25 -10.41 -11.33 -2.94
N GLU A 26 -9.99 -10.19 -2.37
CA GLU A 26 -10.90 -9.24 -1.69
C GLU A 26 -10.58 -7.76 -1.98
N LEU A 27 -9.84 -7.41 -3.05
CA LEU A 27 -9.73 -5.99 -3.48
C LEU A 27 -11.07 -5.43 -3.94
N ASP A 28 -11.91 -6.28 -4.51
CA ASP A 28 -13.35 -6.06 -4.61
C ASP A 28 -14.02 -7.27 -4.00
N SER A 29 -14.63 -7.10 -2.83
CA SER A 29 -15.30 -8.19 -2.11
C SER A 29 -16.53 -8.74 -2.85
N LEU A 30 -17.17 -7.96 -3.73
CA LEU A 30 -18.32 -8.41 -4.52
C LEU A 30 -17.89 -9.28 -5.70
N ALA A 31 -16.82 -8.88 -6.39
CA ALA A 31 -16.30 -9.58 -7.57
C ALA A 31 -15.16 -10.56 -7.26
N GLY A 32 -14.71 -10.61 -6.00
CA GLY A 32 -13.60 -11.44 -5.54
C GLY A 32 -12.28 -11.11 -6.25
N LEU A 33 -12.03 -9.82 -6.51
CA LEU A 33 -10.89 -9.41 -7.32
C LEU A 33 -9.58 -9.40 -6.53
N SER A 34 -8.50 -9.80 -7.18
CA SER A 34 -7.14 -9.72 -6.62
C SER A 34 -6.08 -9.62 -7.72
N ILE A 35 -4.90 -9.14 -7.33
CA ILE A 35 -3.74 -9.03 -8.20
C ILE A 35 -3.01 -10.38 -8.26
N PRO A 36 -2.50 -10.80 -9.42
CA PRO A 36 -1.75 -12.06 -9.54
C PRO A 36 -0.39 -12.00 -8.86
N LYS A 37 -0.15 -12.97 -7.96
CA LYS A 37 1.09 -13.15 -7.19
C LYS A 37 2.33 -13.33 -8.07
N ASP A 38 2.20 -13.95 -9.25
CA ASP A 38 3.31 -14.30 -10.15
C ASP A 38 4.19 -13.10 -10.55
N PHE A 39 3.65 -11.90 -10.45
CA PHE A 39 4.34 -10.67 -10.81
C PHE A 39 5.06 -10.00 -9.63
N LEU A 40 4.85 -10.48 -8.41
CA LEU A 40 5.36 -9.90 -7.18
C LEU A 40 6.37 -10.82 -6.50
N ARG A 41 7.21 -10.21 -5.67
CA ARG A 41 8.13 -10.91 -4.76
C ARG A 41 7.96 -10.29 -3.38
N GLU A 42 8.29 -11.06 -2.36
CA GLU A 42 8.22 -10.58 -0.97
C GLU A 42 9.10 -9.35 -0.75
N ASN A 43 10.30 -9.35 -1.33
CA ASN A 43 11.19 -8.19 -1.32
C ASN A 43 11.26 -7.59 -2.73
N MET A 44 10.89 -6.32 -2.86
CA MET A 44 11.00 -5.56 -4.11
C MET A 44 11.50 -4.15 -3.81
N ASN A 45 12.17 -3.55 -4.78
CA ASN A 45 12.62 -2.17 -4.67
C ASN A 45 11.98 -1.30 -5.76
N PHE A 46 11.92 0.01 -5.50
CA PHE A 46 11.50 1.01 -6.46
C PHE A 46 12.52 2.13 -6.57
N ILE A 47 12.96 2.42 -7.79
CA ILE A 47 13.90 3.50 -8.05
C ILE A 47 13.13 4.82 -8.11
N TYR A 48 13.36 5.69 -7.13
CA TYR A 48 12.76 7.02 -7.06
C TYR A 48 13.81 8.06 -6.73
N ASN A 49 13.94 9.10 -7.57
CA ASN A 49 14.94 10.16 -7.42
C ASN A 49 16.37 9.61 -7.17
N SER A 50 16.78 8.62 -7.99
CA SER A 50 18.08 7.93 -7.91
C SER A 50 18.34 7.16 -6.60
N GLN A 51 17.32 6.94 -5.77
CA GLN A 51 17.39 6.09 -4.59
C GLN A 51 16.66 4.78 -4.85
N ASP A 52 17.23 3.69 -4.36
CA ASP A 52 16.63 2.36 -4.42
C ASP A 52 15.85 2.11 -3.12
N ILE A 53 14.52 2.27 -3.16
CA ILE A 53 13.65 2.23 -1.99
C ILE A 53 13.14 0.80 -1.80
N PRO A 54 13.48 0.10 -0.69
CA PRO A 54 13.03 -1.26 -0.46
C PRO A 54 11.57 -1.29 0.01
N PHE A 55 10.85 -2.36 -0.32
CA PHE A 55 9.50 -2.67 0.14
C PHE A 55 9.38 -4.17 0.45
N VAL A 56 8.61 -4.47 1.49
CA VAL A 56 8.28 -5.84 1.91
C VAL A 56 6.78 -6.07 1.71
N PHE A 57 6.43 -7.14 1.00
CA PHE A 57 5.06 -7.54 0.68
C PHE A 57 4.75 -8.90 1.31
N ASN A 58 3.65 -9.01 2.05
CA ASN A 58 3.24 -10.23 2.75
C ASN A 58 2.54 -11.26 1.83
N ILE A 59 3.08 -11.50 0.64
CA ILE A 59 2.42 -12.27 -0.46
C ILE A 59 2.18 -13.76 -0.17
N ASN A 60 2.74 -14.29 0.92
CA ASN A 60 2.61 -15.69 1.32
C ASN A 60 1.59 -15.90 2.45
N ASN A 61 1.03 -14.82 3.01
CA ASN A 61 0.12 -14.87 4.14
C ASN A 61 -1.35 -14.89 3.68
N ASP A 62 -2.25 -15.25 4.58
CA ASP A 62 -3.71 -15.19 4.33
C ASP A 62 -4.20 -13.74 4.20
N PHE A 63 -3.49 -12.76 4.75
CA PHE A 63 -3.72 -11.33 4.51
C PHE A 63 -2.42 -10.66 4.05
N ASP A 64 -2.48 -9.94 2.92
CA ASP A 64 -1.30 -9.40 2.24
C ASP A 64 -1.31 -7.88 2.06
N ASN A 65 -2.45 -7.26 2.32
CA ASN A 65 -2.60 -5.82 2.48
C ASN A 65 -3.47 -5.51 3.69
N PHE A 66 -3.44 -4.26 4.11
CA PHE A 66 -4.51 -3.73 4.93
C PHE A 66 -5.41 -2.82 4.09
N GLU A 67 -6.70 -3.13 4.12
CA GLU A 67 -7.78 -2.22 3.80
C GLU A 67 -7.90 -1.24 4.98
N VAL A 68 -7.90 0.06 4.69
CA VAL A 68 -7.80 1.11 5.72
C VAL A 68 -9.04 1.11 6.63
N ASP A 69 -8.93 0.49 7.80
CA ASP A 69 -10.00 0.38 8.80
C ASP A 69 -9.52 0.72 10.24
N ASN A 70 -9.44 2.01 10.56
CA ASN A 70 -9.24 2.51 11.93
C ASN A 70 -8.02 1.90 12.66
N GLN A 71 -6.89 1.78 11.97
CA GLN A 71 -5.72 1.07 12.45
C GLN A 71 -4.67 2.02 13.02
N ILE A 72 -3.95 1.56 14.05
CA ILE A 72 -2.75 2.23 14.59
C ILE A 72 -1.58 1.28 14.41
N ILE A 73 -0.64 1.67 13.57
CA ILE A 73 0.54 0.90 13.20
C ILE A 73 1.72 1.41 14.02
N LYS A 74 2.29 0.53 14.85
CA LYS A 74 3.51 0.84 15.59
C LYS A 74 4.71 0.75 14.65
N ILE A 75 5.52 1.81 14.63
CA ILE A 75 6.76 1.86 13.86
C ILE A 75 7.95 1.94 14.81
N ARG A 76 9.15 1.70 14.28
CA ARG A 76 10.37 1.92 15.05
C ARG A 76 10.46 3.41 15.42
N PRO A 77 10.61 3.78 16.71
CA PRO A 77 10.79 5.18 17.08
C PRO A 77 12.06 5.74 16.43
N ASN A 78 11.93 6.76 15.59
CA ASN A 78 13.06 7.44 14.95
C ASN A 78 12.68 8.86 14.48
N LEU A 79 13.68 9.62 14.02
CA LEU A 79 13.53 10.85 13.24
C LEU A 79 13.42 10.48 11.76
N TYR A 80 12.24 10.71 11.18
CA TYR A 80 11.94 10.41 9.78
C TYR A 80 11.84 11.68 8.95
N SER A 81 12.28 11.63 7.69
CA SER A 81 12.10 12.69 6.70
C SER A 81 11.01 12.38 5.68
N ASP A 82 10.79 11.09 5.40
CA ASP A 82 9.89 10.66 4.33
C ASP A 82 9.18 9.35 4.69
N ILE A 83 7.97 9.17 4.15
CA ILE A 83 7.25 7.90 4.12
C ILE A 83 6.92 7.58 2.67
N PHE A 84 7.12 6.33 2.29
CA PHE A 84 6.78 5.79 0.99
C PHE A 84 5.74 4.69 1.17
N PHE A 85 4.71 4.73 0.34
CA PHE A 85 3.61 3.78 0.35
C PHE A 85 3.57 3.06 -0.98
N VAL A 86 3.29 1.76 -0.96
CA VAL A 86 2.81 1.03 -2.14
C VAL A 86 1.40 0.54 -1.85
N GLY A 87 0.46 0.95 -2.69
CA GLY A 87 -0.95 0.70 -2.50
C GLY A 87 -1.76 0.92 -3.76
N THR A 88 -3.07 0.78 -3.65
CA THR A 88 -4.02 1.17 -4.68
C THR A 88 -5.35 1.55 -4.06
N CYS A 89 -6.17 2.25 -4.83
CA CYS A 89 -7.59 2.36 -4.54
C CYS A 89 -8.44 1.41 -5.38
N TYR A 90 -9.65 1.10 -4.91
CA TYR A 90 -10.69 0.47 -5.71
C TYR A 90 -11.95 1.33 -5.74
N GLY A 91 -12.62 1.42 -6.89
CA GLY A 91 -13.88 2.16 -7.05
C GLY A 91 -13.72 3.67 -7.20
N GLY A 92 -12.50 4.16 -7.41
CA GLY A 92 -12.16 5.57 -7.51
C GLY A 92 -10.73 5.87 -7.08
N SER A 93 -10.27 7.09 -7.30
CA SER A 93 -9.02 7.58 -6.71
C SER A 93 -9.36 8.34 -5.44
N TYR A 94 -8.67 8.04 -4.34
CA TYR A 94 -9.00 8.61 -3.04
C TYR A 94 -7.78 9.23 -2.37
N TYR A 95 -8.09 10.08 -1.40
CA TYR A 95 -7.12 10.55 -0.42
C TYR A 95 -7.59 10.21 0.98
N HIS A 96 -6.63 10.06 1.88
CA HIS A 96 -6.88 9.79 3.28
C HIS A 96 -5.88 10.52 4.15
N ASN A 97 -6.33 11.01 5.29
CA ASN A 97 -5.42 11.56 6.28
C ASN A 97 -4.76 10.42 7.05
N VAL A 98 -3.43 10.49 7.14
CA VAL A 98 -2.61 9.65 8.00
C VAL A 98 -2.10 10.53 9.13
N ASP A 99 -2.45 10.16 10.35
CA ASP A 99 -1.98 10.82 11.55
C ASP A 99 -0.61 10.24 11.93
N LEU A 100 0.42 11.08 11.85
CA LEU A 100 1.80 10.79 12.19
C LEU A 100 2.01 11.17 13.64
N MET A 101 2.30 10.18 14.49
CA MET A 101 2.22 10.36 15.95
C MET A 101 3.57 10.12 16.63
N ASN A 102 3.79 10.86 17.70
CA ASN A 102 4.64 10.46 18.81
C ASN A 102 3.89 10.63 20.14
N ASN A 103 4.52 10.30 21.28
CA ASN A 103 3.89 10.44 22.60
C ASN A 103 3.28 11.83 22.92
N ASN A 104 3.74 12.90 22.27
CA ASN A 104 3.36 14.28 22.58
C ASN A 104 2.65 14.99 21.43
N ASP A 105 2.90 14.61 20.18
CA ASP A 105 2.48 15.34 18.99
C ASP A 105 1.73 14.46 17.98
N ILE A 106 0.76 15.06 17.31
CA ILE A 106 0.03 14.45 16.18
C ILE A 106 0.12 15.41 14.99
N TYR A 107 0.64 14.91 13.87
CA TYR A 107 0.70 15.64 12.60
C TYR A 107 -0.14 14.90 11.56
N SER A 108 -1.14 15.54 10.97
CA SER A 108 -1.96 14.89 9.95
C SER A 108 -1.47 15.24 8.54
N LYS A 109 -1.24 14.23 7.70
CA LYS A 109 -0.85 14.41 6.29
C LYS A 109 -1.70 13.56 5.35
N LYS A 110 -1.92 14.07 4.15
CA LYS A 110 -2.70 13.35 3.12
C LYS A 110 -1.84 12.32 2.39
N LEU A 111 -2.33 11.09 2.39
CA LEU A 111 -1.98 10.02 1.45
C LEU A 111 -2.94 10.07 0.27
N HIS A 112 -2.42 10.00 -0.95
CA HIS A 112 -3.21 9.94 -2.18
C HIS A 112 -2.82 8.70 -2.97
N LEU A 113 -3.82 7.94 -3.43
CA LEU A 113 -3.60 6.79 -4.31
C LEU A 113 -4.63 6.80 -5.44
N SER A 114 -4.18 6.47 -6.63
CA SER A 114 -5.03 6.34 -7.81
C SER A 114 -5.82 5.03 -7.79
N ASP A 115 -6.90 4.99 -8.58
CA ASP A 115 -7.68 3.77 -8.75
C ASP A 115 -6.82 2.68 -9.43
N ILE A 116 -7.07 1.43 -9.05
CA ILE A 116 -6.38 0.27 -9.60
C ILE A 116 -6.51 0.16 -11.12
N ASN A 117 -7.61 0.66 -11.69
CA ASN A 117 -7.88 0.66 -13.13
C ASN A 117 -7.53 1.98 -13.82
N SER A 118 -6.97 2.96 -13.10
CA SER A 118 -6.62 4.24 -13.71
C SER A 118 -5.50 4.10 -14.74
N GLU A 119 -5.65 4.75 -15.89
CA GLU A 119 -4.61 4.79 -16.91
C GLU A 119 -3.40 5.63 -16.47
N ILE A 120 -3.68 6.75 -15.81
CA ILE A 120 -2.70 7.73 -15.34
C ILE A 120 -2.85 7.95 -13.84
N SER A 121 -1.79 8.47 -13.20
CA SER A 121 -1.91 8.92 -11.81
C SER A 121 -2.88 10.09 -11.73
N ASN A 122 -3.73 10.09 -10.72
CA ASN A 122 -4.68 11.17 -10.47
C ASN A 122 -4.10 12.22 -9.51
N ASN A 123 -3.12 11.88 -8.66
CA ASN A 123 -2.64 12.78 -7.59
C ASN A 123 -1.17 12.58 -7.18
N GLY A 124 -0.26 12.50 -8.14
CA GLY A 124 1.19 12.58 -7.88
C GLY A 124 1.82 11.30 -7.34
N ASP A 125 1.04 10.24 -7.22
CA ASP A 125 1.55 8.88 -7.16
C ASP A 125 2.14 8.46 -8.50
N ILE A 126 2.99 7.43 -8.47
CA ILE A 126 3.71 6.93 -9.64
C ILE A 126 3.36 5.47 -9.79
N CYS A 127 3.20 4.99 -11.02
CA CYS A 127 2.97 3.56 -11.22
C CYS A 127 4.17 2.77 -10.68
N PHE A 128 3.94 2.01 -9.61
CA PHE A 128 4.94 1.10 -9.07
C PHE A 128 5.03 -0.13 -9.98
N LYS A 129 3.88 -0.66 -10.40
CA LYS A 129 3.80 -1.82 -11.26
C LYS A 129 2.46 -1.95 -11.96
N THR A 130 2.50 -2.41 -13.22
CA THR A 130 1.34 -2.81 -14.01
C THR A 130 1.24 -4.33 -14.08
N PHE A 131 0.01 -4.85 -14.22
CA PHE A 131 -0.24 -6.27 -14.43
C PHE A 131 -1.09 -6.50 -15.67
N GLU A 132 -0.94 -7.67 -16.28
CA GLU A 132 -1.64 -8.00 -17.54
C GLU A 132 -3.07 -8.51 -17.32
N TYR A 133 -3.43 -8.85 -16.09
CA TYR A 133 -4.74 -9.37 -15.71
C TYR A 133 -4.99 -9.23 -14.21
N MET A 134 -6.25 -9.42 -13.81
CA MET A 134 -6.64 -9.70 -12.43
C MET A 134 -7.12 -11.14 -12.28
N HIS A 135 -7.03 -11.65 -11.06
CA HIS A 135 -7.81 -12.80 -10.65
C HIS A 135 -9.21 -12.35 -10.22
N SER A 136 -10.19 -13.23 -10.47
CA SER A 136 -11.52 -13.20 -9.87
C SER A 136 -11.88 -14.59 -9.36
N HIS A 137 -12.99 -14.72 -8.64
CA HIS A 137 -13.49 -16.04 -8.24
C HIS A 137 -13.78 -16.97 -9.44
N LEU A 138 -14.01 -16.43 -10.64
CA LEU A 138 -14.25 -17.19 -11.87
C LEU A 138 -12.97 -17.60 -12.62
N GLY A 139 -11.81 -17.02 -12.30
CA GLY A 139 -10.59 -17.27 -13.06
C GLY A 139 -9.78 -16.01 -13.33
N ILE A 140 -9.14 -15.97 -14.50
CA ILE A 140 -8.32 -14.84 -14.94
C ILE A 140 -9.21 -13.88 -15.74
N ASN A 141 -9.24 -12.62 -15.31
CA ASN A 141 -9.86 -11.52 -16.04
C ASN A 141 -8.79 -10.70 -16.78
N LYS A 142 -8.65 -10.93 -18.09
CA LYS A 142 -7.70 -10.22 -18.96
C LYS A 142 -8.20 -8.86 -19.46
N PHE A 143 -9.47 -8.52 -19.20
CA PHE A 143 -10.03 -7.22 -19.59
C PHE A 143 -9.60 -6.11 -18.64
N ILE A 144 -9.13 -6.47 -17.44
CA ILE A 144 -8.66 -5.54 -16.43
C ILE A 144 -7.14 -5.63 -16.33
N LYS A 145 -6.45 -4.50 -16.52
CA LYS A 145 -4.99 -4.38 -16.41
C LYS A 145 -4.65 -3.48 -15.22
N PRO A 146 -4.60 -4.04 -14.01
CA PRO A 146 -4.53 -3.25 -12.80
C PRO A 146 -3.14 -2.61 -12.65
N LYS A 147 -3.08 -1.58 -11.80
CA LYS A 147 -1.85 -0.94 -11.36
C LYS A 147 -1.81 -0.87 -9.84
N ILE A 148 -0.62 -1.03 -9.29
CA ILE A 148 -0.31 -0.56 -7.94
C ILE A 148 0.57 0.66 -8.04
N TRP A 149 0.39 1.55 -7.07
CA TRP A 149 0.90 2.90 -7.09
C TRP A 149 1.86 3.11 -5.94
N PHE A 150 2.93 3.84 -6.22
CA PHE A 150 3.91 4.35 -5.28
C PHE A 150 3.53 5.78 -4.92
N TYR A 151 3.38 6.08 -3.64
CA TYR A 151 3.17 7.44 -3.15
C TYR A 151 4.29 7.85 -2.19
N HIS A 152 4.81 9.05 -2.39
CA HIS A 152 5.86 9.64 -1.55
C HIS A 152 5.30 10.79 -0.73
N MET A 153 5.42 10.68 0.60
CA MET A 153 5.08 11.71 1.56
C MET A 153 6.35 12.27 2.21
N SER A 154 6.80 13.44 1.76
CA SER A 154 7.97 14.12 2.33
C SER A 154 7.61 15.05 3.48
N PHE A 155 8.55 15.31 4.38
CA PHE A 155 8.40 16.27 5.48
C PHE A 155 9.32 17.49 5.30
N ASN A 156 8.88 18.66 5.79
CA ASN A 156 9.68 19.89 5.70
C ASN A 156 10.86 19.88 6.67
N SER A 157 10.78 19.05 7.71
CA SER A 157 11.82 18.80 8.70
C SER A 157 11.68 17.36 9.18
N TYR A 158 12.73 16.83 9.81
CA TYR A 158 12.63 15.53 10.47
C TYR A 158 11.53 15.55 11.54
N LEU A 159 10.68 14.53 11.53
CA LEU A 159 9.64 14.30 12.53
C LEU A 159 10.01 13.10 13.39
N LYS A 160 9.94 13.27 14.70
CA LYS A 160 10.03 12.15 15.63
C LYS A 160 8.70 11.42 15.61
N LEU A 161 8.69 10.16 15.18
CA LEU A 161 7.48 9.35 15.05
C LEU A 161 7.69 7.96 15.67
N ASP A 162 6.62 7.42 16.25
CA ASP A 162 6.56 6.05 16.77
C ASP A 162 5.27 5.31 16.38
N HIS A 163 4.25 6.00 15.87
CA HIS A 163 3.05 5.39 15.29
C HIS A 163 2.57 6.11 14.03
N LEU A 164 1.88 5.37 13.18
CA LEU A 164 1.03 5.87 12.10
C LEU A 164 -0.41 5.47 12.42
N LYS A 165 -1.34 6.41 12.34
CA LYS A 165 -2.76 6.13 12.53
C LYS A 165 -3.54 6.43 11.26
N PHE A 166 -4.38 5.49 10.87
CA PHE A 166 -5.29 5.59 9.75
C PHE A 166 -6.72 5.59 10.28
N GLY A 167 -7.56 6.50 9.79
CA GLY A 167 -9.01 6.44 10.01
C GLY A 167 -9.67 5.32 9.19
N TYR A 168 -10.98 5.42 8.95
CA TYR A 168 -11.74 4.50 8.09
C TYR A 168 -11.80 4.98 6.63
N ASN A 169 -11.35 4.15 5.70
CA ASN A 169 -11.55 4.32 4.26
C ASN A 169 -11.35 2.97 3.52
N PRO A 170 -12.40 2.15 3.34
CA PRO A 170 -12.28 0.79 2.84
C PRO A 170 -11.92 0.71 1.35
N PHE A 171 -11.82 1.85 0.66
CA PHE A 171 -11.45 1.88 -0.75
C PHE A 171 -9.93 1.95 -0.96
N ILE A 172 -9.14 2.10 0.11
CA ILE A 172 -7.69 2.21 0.05
C ILE A 172 -7.05 0.95 0.60
N HIS A 173 -6.20 0.33 -0.21
CA HIS A 173 -5.44 -0.87 0.12
C HIS A 173 -3.95 -0.56 0.12
N ILE A 174 -3.27 -0.82 1.24
CA ILE A 174 -1.83 -0.60 1.38
C ILE A 174 -1.13 -1.94 1.52
N PHE A 175 -0.23 -2.21 0.58
CA PHE A 175 0.55 -3.46 0.53
C PHE A 175 1.90 -3.34 1.26
N SER A 176 2.49 -2.14 1.26
CA SER A 176 3.79 -1.92 1.88
C SER A 176 4.01 -0.46 2.26
N ILE A 177 4.77 -0.26 3.35
CA ILE A 177 5.21 1.06 3.82
C ILE A 177 6.70 0.99 4.12
N THR A 178 7.44 1.99 3.66
CA THR A 178 8.85 2.18 3.97
C THR A 178 9.10 3.60 4.43
N MET A 179 9.89 3.78 5.48
CA MET A 179 10.22 5.10 6.03
C MET A 179 11.70 5.41 5.84
N LYS A 180 12.03 6.67 5.56
CA LYS A 180 13.41 7.15 5.53
C LYS A 180 13.69 7.97 6.77
N GLY A 181 14.65 7.50 7.57
CA GLY A 181 15.08 8.18 8.78
C GLY A 181 16.58 8.40 8.84
N VAL A 182 17.02 9.03 9.92
CA VAL A 182 18.43 9.15 10.29
C VAL A 182 18.93 7.82 10.87
#